data_AF-A0A813G2F5-F1
#
_entry.id   AF-A0A813G2F5-F1
#
_cell.length_a   1.000
_cell.length_b   1.000
_cell.length_c   1.000
_cell.angle_alpha   90.00
_cell.angle_beta   90.00
_cell.angle_gamma   90.00
#
_symmetry.space_group_name_H-M   'P 1'
#
loop_
_entity.id
_entity.type
_entity.pdbx_description
1 polymer ?
#
loop_
_entity_poly.entity_id
_entity_poly.type
_entity_poly.pdbx_seq_one_letter_code
_entity_poly.pdbx_strand_id
1 'polypeptide(L)'
;MVNVAKGILDHNEFSQVNVKDKWGATALHWAAASNLGSVCTGILEHPAFVEANVVAFSFKFENQTALQVAEERGCSDAEQAIKKILHAHLQ
;
A
#
# COMPACT_ATOMS: atom_id res chain seq x y z
N MET A 1 -5.56 -14.91 -13.57
CA MET A 1 -6.60 -14.70 -12.54
C MET A 1 -6.68 -13.21 -12.27
N VAL A 2 -7.85 -12.59 -12.43
CA VAL A 2 -8.02 -11.16 -12.13
C VAL A 2 -7.98 -10.99 -10.62
N ASN A 3 -7.07 -10.15 -10.12
CA ASN A 3 -6.98 -9.82 -8.70
C ASN A 3 -8.17 -8.90 -8.35
N VAL A 4 -9.04 -9.31 -7.43
CA VAL A 4 -10.24 -8.54 -7.02
C VAL A 4 -9.86 -7.11 -6.61
N ALA A 5 -8.71 -6.93 -5.95
CA ALA A 5 -8.21 -5.61 -5.58
C ALA A 5 -7.99 -4.72 -6.81
N LYS A 6 -7.45 -5.27 -7.91
CA LYS A 6 -7.28 -4.55 -9.17
C LYS A 6 -8.63 -4.15 -9.78
N GLY A 7 -9.60 -5.07 -9.77
CA GLY A 7 -10.95 -4.75 -10.25
C GLY A 7 -11.62 -3.61 -9.48
N ILE A 8 -11.37 -3.51 -8.17
CA ILE A 8 -11.87 -2.41 -7.33
C ILE A 8 -11.13 -1.11 -7.65
N LEU A 9 -9.79 -1.16 -7.76
CA LEU A 9 -8.95 0.02 -8.05
C LEU A 9 -9.24 0.61 -9.44
N ASP A 10 -9.52 -0.24 -10.43
CA ASP A 10 -9.82 0.18 -11.80
C ASP A 10 -11.29 0.67 -11.96
N HIS A 11 -12.12 0.58 -10.91
CA HIS A 11 -13.52 0.96 -10.97
C HIS A 11 -13.71 2.47 -10.87
N ASN A 12 -14.34 3.09 -11.86
CA ASN A 12 -14.49 4.55 -11.96
C ASN A 12 -15.15 5.22 -10.74
N GLU A 13 -16.05 4.52 -10.05
CA GLU A 13 -16.73 5.07 -8.86
C GLU A 13 -15.95 4.84 -7.56
N PHE A 14 -14.82 4.13 -7.61
CA PHE A 14 -13.99 3.91 -6.43
C PHE A 14 -13.16 5.15 -6.12
N SER A 15 -13.48 5.80 -4.99
CA SER A 15 -12.81 7.02 -4.52
C SER A 15 -12.13 6.87 -3.16
N GLN A 16 -12.24 5.69 -2.53
CA GLN A 16 -11.83 5.45 -1.15
C GLN A 16 -10.38 4.96 -1.00
N VAL A 17 -9.51 5.20 -2.00
CA VAL A 17 -8.12 4.69 -2.02
C VAL A 17 -7.24 5.25 -0.88
N ASN A 18 -7.57 6.44 -0.36
CA ASN A 18 -6.84 7.11 0.73
C ASN A 18 -7.49 6.92 2.12
N VAL A 19 -8.56 6.11 2.23
CA VAL A 19 -9.23 5.91 3.51
C VAL A 19 -8.26 5.25 4.50
N LYS A 20 -8.27 5.79 5.72
CA LYS A 20 -7.55 5.27 6.87
C LYS A 20 -8.55 4.62 7.81
N ASP A 21 -8.18 3.50 8.39
CA ASP A 21 -8.95 2.91 9.48
C ASP A 21 -8.74 3.71 10.80
N LYS A 22 -9.31 3.20 11.90
CA LYS A 22 -9.22 3.83 13.24
C LYS A 22 -7.80 3.95 13.80
N TRP A 23 -6.84 3.32 13.15
CA TRP A 23 -5.43 3.21 13.51
C TRP A 23 -4.53 4.05 12.61
N GLY A 24 -5.12 4.77 11.64
CA GLY A 24 -4.40 5.54 10.64
C GLY A 24 -3.88 4.69 9.47
N ALA A 25 -4.14 3.38 9.46
CA ALA A 25 -3.62 2.49 8.44
C ALA A 25 -4.45 2.56 7.14
N THR A 26 -3.75 2.72 6.03
CA THR A 26 -4.32 2.68 4.68
C THR A 26 -4.36 1.26 4.12
N ALA A 27 -5.04 1.06 2.99
CA ALA A 27 -5.00 -0.20 2.25
C ALA A 27 -3.56 -0.64 1.90
N LEU A 28 -2.64 0.30 1.69
CA LEU A 28 -1.23 0.01 1.40
C LEU A 28 -0.52 -0.64 2.60
N HIS A 29 -0.80 -0.22 3.84
CA HIS A 29 -0.24 -0.85 5.05
C HIS A 29 -0.66 -2.31 5.16
N TRP A 30 -1.94 -2.59 4.91
CA TRP A 30 -2.47 -3.95 4.98
C TRP A 30 -1.96 -4.85 3.84
N ALA A 31 -1.80 -4.30 2.64
CA ALA A 31 -1.19 -5.00 1.51
C ALA A 31 0.29 -5.32 1.78
N ALA A 32 1.04 -4.37 2.34
CA ALA A 32 2.42 -4.55 2.73
C ALA A 32 2.58 -5.63 3.81
N ALA A 33 1.79 -5.56 4.88
CA ALA A 33 1.82 -6.53 5.97
C ALA A 33 1.49 -7.97 5.54
N SER A 34 0.82 -8.11 4.39
CA SER A 34 0.36 -9.39 3.81
C SER A 34 1.22 -9.84 2.62
N ASN A 35 2.33 -9.16 2.35
CA ASN A 35 3.22 -9.40 1.21
C ASN A 35 2.50 -9.41 -0.17
N LEU A 36 1.51 -8.53 -0.35
CA LEU A 36 0.72 -8.46 -1.58
C LEU A 36 1.32 -7.45 -2.57
N GLY A 37 2.50 -7.76 -3.14
CA GLY A 37 3.23 -6.83 -4.02
C GLY A 37 2.42 -6.27 -5.19
N SER A 38 1.65 -7.11 -5.89
CA SER A 38 0.79 -6.65 -7.00
C SER A 38 -0.32 -5.67 -6.56
N VAL A 39 -0.84 -5.83 -5.34
CA VAL A 39 -1.82 -4.91 -4.76
C VAL A 39 -1.14 -3.61 -4.34
N CYS A 40 0.08 -3.69 -3.78
CA CYS A 40 0.87 -2.50 -3.44
C CYS A 40 1.14 -1.64 -4.68
N THR A 41 1.52 -2.26 -5.80
CA THR A 41 1.69 -1.59 -7.08
C THR A 41 0.40 -0.94 -7.55
N GLY A 42 -0.72 -1.68 -7.58
CA GLY A 42 -2.00 -1.13 -8.02
C GLY A 42 -2.48 0.06 -7.17
N ILE A 43 -2.24 0.04 -5.85
CA ILE A 43 -2.56 1.17 -4.98
C ILE A 43 -1.66 2.37 -5.26
N LEU A 44 -0.34 2.15 -5.39
CA LEU A 44 0.63 3.22 -5.61
C LEU A 44 0.53 3.87 -7.00
N GLU A 45 0.14 3.11 -8.02
CA GLU A 45 -0.09 3.60 -9.38
C GLU A 45 -1.47 4.26 -9.53
N HIS A 46 -2.36 4.12 -8.54
CA HIS A 46 -3.68 4.73 -8.61
C HIS A 46 -3.55 6.27 -8.56
N PRO A 47 -4.09 7.01 -9.54
CA PRO A 47 -3.79 8.44 -9.72
C PRO A 47 -4.26 9.33 -8.56
N ALA A 48 -5.26 8.87 -7.81
CA ALA A 48 -5.76 9.59 -6.64
C ALA A 48 -5.04 9.24 -5.33
N PHE A 49 -4.12 8.27 -5.30
CA PHE A 49 -3.47 7.84 -4.07
C PHE A 49 -2.32 8.77 -3.68
N VAL A 50 -2.33 9.28 -2.44
CA VAL A 50 -1.33 10.26 -1.95
C VAL A 50 -0.73 9.89 -0.59
N GLU A 51 -1.18 8.78 -0.01
CA GLU A 51 -0.89 8.40 1.38
C GLU A 51 0.28 7.40 1.48
N ALA A 52 1.25 7.45 0.54
CA ALA A 52 2.34 6.47 0.48
C ALA A 52 3.30 6.55 1.68
N ASN A 53 3.50 7.76 2.22
CA ASN A 53 4.48 8.05 3.28
C ASN A 53 3.85 8.25 4.66
N VAL A 54 2.55 8.02 4.82
CA VAL A 54 1.94 8.17 6.15
C VAL A 54 2.28 7.00 7.03
N VAL A 55 2.44 7.31 8.30
CA VAL A 55 2.67 6.34 9.36
C VAL A 55 1.35 5.97 10.03
N ALA A 56 1.25 4.72 10.47
CA ALA A 56 0.09 4.20 11.17
C ALA A 56 0.49 3.38 12.40
N PHE A 57 -0.46 3.22 13.32
CA PHE A 57 -0.28 2.43 14.55
C PHE A 57 -1.32 1.32 14.60
N SER A 58 -0.92 0.05 14.56
CA SER A 58 -1.82 -1.10 14.62
C SER A 58 -1.31 -2.13 15.63
N PHE A 59 -2.11 -3.16 15.89
CA PHE A 59 -1.67 -4.34 16.66
C PHE A 59 -0.53 -5.13 15.99
N LYS A 60 -0.17 -4.78 14.74
CA LYS A 60 0.89 -5.44 13.95
C LYS A 60 2.15 -4.60 13.72
N PHE A 61 2.10 -3.29 13.94
CA PHE A 61 3.18 -2.35 13.65
C PHE A 61 2.96 -1.03 14.40
N GLU A 62 4.03 -0.38 14.84
CA GLU A 62 3.96 0.85 15.63
C GLU A 62 4.61 2.02 14.90
N ASN A 63 3.79 2.99 14.48
CA ASN A 63 4.23 4.23 13.85
C ASN A 63 5.09 4.02 12.59
N GLN A 64 4.60 3.17 11.68
CA GLN A 64 5.33 2.76 10.47
C GLN A 64 4.61 3.18 9.20
N THR A 65 5.37 3.52 8.17
CA THR A 65 4.88 3.57 6.79
C THR A 65 4.65 2.17 6.25
N ALA A 66 3.89 2.03 5.16
CA ALA A 66 3.70 0.74 4.53
C ALA A 66 5.01 0.08 4.07
N LEU A 67 6.02 0.88 3.67
CA LEU A 67 7.35 0.34 3.33
C LEU A 67 8.03 -0.27 4.56
N GLN A 68 8.03 0.46 5.68
CA GLN A 68 8.62 -0.02 6.94
C GLN A 68 7.93 -1.28 7.46
N VAL A 69 6.60 -1.36 7.31
CA VAL A 69 5.83 -2.58 7.62
C VAL A 69 6.29 -3.77 6.77
N ALA A 70 6.55 -3.57 5.47
CA ALA A 70 7.05 -4.63 4.61
C ALA A 70 8.47 -5.08 5.01
N GLU A 71 9.36 -4.13 5.30
CA GLU A 71 10.75 -4.38 5.70
C GLU A 71 10.83 -5.13 7.04
N GLU A 72 10.12 -4.67 8.07
CA GLU A 72 10.14 -5.31 9.39
C GLU A 72 9.64 -6.77 9.34
N ARG A 73 8.67 -7.03 8.46
CA ARG A 73 8.05 -8.35 8.32
C ARG A 73 8.75 -9.26 7.31
N GLY A 74 9.79 -8.80 6.63
CA GLY A 74 10.46 -9.54 5.56
C GLY A 74 9.54 -9.86 4.38
N CYS A 75 8.60 -8.96 4.07
CA CYS A 75 7.65 -9.10 2.96
C CYS A 75 8.29 -8.65 1.63
N SER A 76 9.16 -9.50 1.07
CA SER A 76 10.02 -9.18 -0.07
C SER A 76 9.27 -8.70 -1.32
N ASP A 77 8.09 -9.24 -1.63
CA ASP A 77 7.34 -8.85 -2.83
C ASP A 77 6.73 -7.45 -2.67
N ALA A 78 6.17 -7.17 -1.48
CA ALA A 78 5.65 -5.85 -1.15
C ALA A 78 6.77 -4.81 -1.07
N GLU A 79 7.87 -5.14 -0.41
CA GLU A 79 9.05 -4.27 -0.30
C GLU A 79 9.57 -3.86 -1.69
N GLN A 80 9.80 -4.83 -2.57
CA GLN A 80 10.28 -4.56 -3.93
C GLN A 80 9.29 -3.72 -4.73
N ALA A 81 7.99 -4.03 -4.64
CA ALA A 81 6.94 -3.29 -5.33
C ALA A 81 6.89 -1.82 -4.89
N ILE A 82 6.92 -1.57 -3.57
CA ILE A 82 6.84 -0.23 -3.00
C ILE A 82 8.11 0.57 -3.34
N LYS A 83 9.30 0.00 -3.12
CA LYS A 83 10.58 0.66 -3.43
C LYS A 83 10.68 1.05 -4.91
N LYS A 84 10.29 0.13 -5.80
CA LYS A 84 10.33 0.35 -7.25
C LYS A 84 9.50 1.58 -7.66
N ILE A 85 8.27 1.68 -7.18
CA ILE A 85 7.38 2.79 -7.55
C ILE A 85 7.81 4.10 -6.89
N LEU A 86 8.25 4.08 -5.63
CA LEU A 86 8.73 5.29 -4.97
C LEU A 86 10.01 5.85 -5.61
N HIS A 87 10.92 4.98 -6.07
CA HIS A 87 12.12 5.41 -6.79
C HIS A 87 11.79 5.95 -8.20
N ALA A 88 10.81 5.36 -8.89
CA ALA A 88 10.41 5.79 -10.23
C ALA A 88 9.81 7.21 -10.25
N HIS A 89 9.24 7.68 -9.14
CA HIS A 89 8.69 9.04 -9.02
C HIS A 89 9.72 10.11 -8.65
N LEU A 90 10.98 9.73 -8.41
CA LEU A 90 12.09 10.66 -8.08
C LEU A 90 13.03 10.94 -9.26
N GLN A 91 12.73 10.40 -10.45
CA GLN A 91 13.48 10.61 -11.70
C GLN A 91 12.64 11.41 -12.70
#